data_AF-A0A847VJW3-F1
#
_entry.id   AF-A0A847VJW3-F1
#
_cell.length_a   1.000
_cell.length_b   1.000
_cell.length_c   1.000
_cell.angle_alpha   90.00
_cell.angle_beta   90.00
_cell.angle_gamma   90.00
#
_symmetry.space_group_name_H-M   'P 1'
#
loop_
_entity.id
_entity.type
_entity.pdbx_description
1 polymer ?
#
loop_
_entity_poly.entity_id
_entity_poly.type
_entity_poly.pdbx_seq_one_letter_code
_entity_poly.pdbx_strand_id
1 'polypeptide(L)'
;MVTILRKASLPNPADVATRLAPMAAKALTLSLREPRPAGFPLLFTKHWQLIEPAVAYLHEHSIQRAHTPDTLRTYAEILYDWFETLEQNDIAWNSADAVDLVAYRNRMMTQPSSHTGRPYCTTTINHRVRGVLRFYAWAVRTHWLSESPLADKAGDFGVARRHRSTRMRYAPDGARNLFVLRQHEPLPRPLVSEQARELLATLSPPYDLMARWQLCTGLRVSELLRLSVTDIGEQPPPAASHHTIEILRKGRKPGYVVAPASLVDETN
;
A
#
# COMPACT_ATOMS: atom_id res chain seq x y z
N MET A 1 -34.39 25.68 16.41
CA MET A 1 -34.63 25.50 17.86
C MET A 1 -33.54 24.55 18.37
N VAL A 2 -32.58 25.04 19.15
CA VAL A 2 -31.38 24.28 19.53
C VAL A 2 -31.67 23.52 20.81
N THR A 3 -31.78 22.20 20.72
CA THR A 3 -31.96 21.32 21.89
C THR A 3 -30.61 21.04 22.50
N ILE A 4 -30.32 21.64 23.67
CA ILE A 4 -29.12 21.36 24.44
C ILE A 4 -29.28 19.97 25.09
N LEU A 5 -28.62 18.96 24.52
CA LEU A 5 -28.54 17.62 25.11
C LEU A 5 -27.73 17.69 26.40
N ARG A 6 -28.39 17.55 27.56
CA ARG A 6 -27.72 17.53 28.87
C ARG A 6 -26.97 16.21 29.02
N LYS A 7 -25.76 16.22 29.59
CA LYS A 7 -24.95 15.00 29.82
C LYS A 7 -25.70 13.89 30.59
N ALA A 8 -26.64 14.26 31.45
CA ALA A 8 -27.51 13.33 32.18
C ALA A 8 -28.58 12.62 31.32
N SER A 9 -28.80 13.09 30.09
CA SER A 9 -29.70 12.46 29.10
C SER A 9 -28.97 11.50 28.15
N LEU A 10 -27.63 11.41 28.25
CA LEU A 10 -26.85 10.41 27.55
C LEU A 10 -26.99 9.07 28.29
N PRO A 11 -27.15 7.94 27.58
CA PRO A 11 -27.21 6.63 28.20
C PRO A 11 -25.92 6.33 28.97
N ASN A 12 -26.05 5.65 30.12
CA ASN A 12 -24.90 5.19 30.88
C ASN A 12 -24.09 4.22 30.00
N PRO A 13 -22.75 4.31 29.96
CA PRO A 13 -21.90 3.36 29.22
C PRO A 13 -22.27 1.87 29.46
N ALA A 14 -22.68 1.52 30.68
CA ALA A 14 -23.13 0.16 31.01
C ALA A 14 -24.42 -0.24 30.28
N ASP A 15 -25.34 0.71 30.06
CA ASP A 15 -26.62 0.47 29.38
C ASP A 15 -26.42 0.29 27.87
N VAL A 16 -25.45 1.01 27.29
CA VAL A 16 -25.07 0.88 25.87
C VAL A 16 -24.48 -0.50 25.61
N ALA A 17 -23.57 -0.97 26.48
CA ALA A 17 -23.00 -2.31 26.38
C ALA A 17 -24.07 -3.41 26.49
N THR A 18 -25.03 -3.25 27.41
CA THR A 18 -26.15 -4.18 27.60
C THR A 18 -27.08 -4.22 26.39
N ARG A 19 -27.39 -3.06 25.78
CA ARG A 19 -28.24 -2.99 24.57
C ARG A 19 -27.55 -3.58 23.34
N LEU A 20 -26.23 -3.47 23.25
CA LEU A 20 -25.45 -4.00 22.12
C LEU A 20 -25.10 -5.49 22.28
N ALA A 21 -25.20 -6.04 23.50
CA ALA A 21 -24.96 -7.46 23.79
C ALA A 21 -25.71 -8.45 22.86
N PRO A 22 -27.03 -8.32 22.60
CA PRO A 22 -27.73 -9.21 21.67
C PRO A 22 -27.24 -9.07 20.22
N MET A 23 -26.84 -7.86 19.79
CA MET A 23 -26.28 -7.64 18.46
C MET A 23 -24.87 -8.22 18.34
N ALA A 24 -24.04 -8.12 19.39
CA ALA A 24 -22.72 -8.72 19.47
C ALA A 24 -22.79 -10.26 19.49
N ALA A 25 -23.73 -10.84 20.24
CA ALA A 25 -24.00 -12.28 20.22
C ALA A 25 -24.43 -12.76 18.83
N LYS A 26 -25.29 -12.00 18.15
CA LYS A 26 -25.70 -12.28 16.76
C LYS A 26 -24.53 -12.17 15.77
N ALA A 27 -23.64 -11.19 15.95
CA ALA A 27 -22.43 -11.03 15.15
C ALA A 27 -21.44 -12.20 15.34
N LEU A 28 -21.30 -12.72 16.56
CA LEU A 28 -20.46 -13.89 16.86
C LEU A 28 -20.99 -15.18 16.22
N THR A 29 -22.31 -15.32 16.08
CA THR A 29 -22.93 -16.45 15.37
C THR A 29 -22.88 -16.32 13.84
N LEU A 30 -22.53 -15.14 13.33
CA LEU A 30 -22.53 -14.84 11.91
C LEU A 30 -21.21 -15.31 11.29
N SER A 31 -21.25 -16.50 10.69
CA SER A 31 -20.12 -17.02 9.93
C SER A 31 -20.04 -16.27 8.60
N LEU A 32 -19.13 -15.28 8.53
CA LEU A 32 -18.81 -14.64 7.26
C LEU A 32 -18.23 -15.71 6.32
N ARG A 33 -18.78 -15.83 5.11
CA ARG A 33 -18.41 -16.87 4.13
C ARG A 33 -16.91 -16.93 3.81
N GLU A 34 -16.17 -15.86 4.10
CA GLU A 34 -14.75 -15.76 3.81
C GLU A 34 -14.02 -15.20 5.04
N PRO A 35 -12.99 -15.89 5.56
CA PRO A 35 -12.29 -15.42 6.75
C PRO A 35 -11.53 -14.14 6.39
N ARG A 36 -11.98 -13.01 6.94
CA ARG A 36 -11.19 -11.78 6.90
C ARG A 36 -9.85 -12.06 7.61
N PRO A 37 -8.71 -11.65 7.04
CA PRO A 37 -7.43 -11.82 7.71
C PRO A 37 -7.43 -11.09 9.06
N ALA A 38 -6.68 -11.63 10.03
CA ALA A 38 -6.51 -10.97 11.32
C ALA A 38 -5.97 -9.54 11.12
N GLY A 39 -6.56 -8.56 11.84
CA GLY A 39 -6.21 -7.15 11.69
C GLY A 39 -6.76 -6.49 10.42
N PHE A 40 -7.82 -7.02 9.81
CA PHE A 40 -8.45 -6.40 8.65
C PHE A 40 -8.96 -4.97 8.96
N PRO A 41 -8.61 -3.96 8.14
CA PRO A 41 -8.98 -2.57 8.39
C PRO A 41 -10.49 -2.34 8.20
N LEU A 42 -11.11 -1.70 9.18
CA LEU A 42 -12.50 -1.23 9.10
C LEU A 42 -12.50 0.30 9.06
N LEU A 43 -13.29 0.87 8.16
CA LEU A 43 -13.39 2.31 7.96
C LEU A 43 -14.77 2.77 8.41
N PHE A 44 -14.81 3.85 9.19
CA PHE A 44 -16.02 4.43 9.73
C PHE A 44 -16.10 5.92 9.40
N THR A 45 -17.32 6.44 9.26
CA THR A 45 -17.61 7.86 9.14
C THR A 45 -17.49 8.57 10.50
N LYS A 46 -17.54 9.91 10.52
CA LYS A 46 -17.63 10.73 11.77
C LYS A 46 -18.82 10.34 12.66
N HIS A 47 -19.84 9.74 12.06
CA HIS A 47 -21.04 9.26 12.74
C HIS A 47 -20.96 7.78 13.16
N TRP A 48 -19.77 7.18 13.13
CA TRP A 48 -19.55 5.76 13.47
C TRP A 48 -20.31 4.77 12.59
N GLN A 49 -20.65 5.18 11.37
CA GLN A 49 -21.28 4.30 10.38
C GLN A 49 -20.18 3.61 9.58
N LEU A 50 -20.34 2.32 9.34
CA LEU A 50 -19.39 1.55 8.54
C LEU A 50 -19.41 2.06 7.09
N ILE A 51 -18.25 2.34 6.52
CA ILE A 51 -18.11 2.66 5.10
C ILE A 51 -18.06 1.33 4.33
N GLU A 52 -19.23 0.71 4.18
CA GLU A 52 -19.42 -0.59 3.52
C GLU A 52 -18.69 -0.74 2.18
N PRO A 53 -18.80 0.20 1.21
CA PRO A 53 -18.13 0.05 -0.07
C PRO A 53 -16.60 0.03 0.05
N ALA A 54 -16.02 0.83 0.96
CA ALA A 54 -14.57 0.83 1.17
C ALA A 54 -14.08 -0.49 1.78
N VAL A 55 -14.82 -1.00 2.77
CA VAL A 55 -14.52 -2.27 3.43
C VAL A 55 -14.66 -3.44 2.45
N ALA A 56 -15.70 -3.44 1.61
CA ALA A 56 -15.91 -4.45 0.57
C ALA A 56 -14.79 -4.40 -0.51
N TYR A 57 -14.36 -3.21 -0.92
CA TYR A 57 -13.24 -3.03 -1.84
C TYR A 57 -11.93 -3.65 -1.30
N LEU A 58 -11.62 -3.37 -0.03
CA LEU A 58 -10.45 -3.90 0.65
C LEU A 58 -10.53 -5.42 0.81
N HIS A 59 -11.73 -5.94 1.04
CA HIS A 59 -11.98 -7.37 1.15
C HIS A 59 -11.67 -8.08 -0.17
N GLU A 60 -12.21 -7.58 -1.28
CA GLU A 60 -11.91 -8.13 -2.61
C GLU A 60 -10.41 -8.08 -2.92
N HIS A 61 -9.72 -6.99 -2.59
CA HIS A 61 -8.27 -6.88 -2.76
C HIS A 61 -7.49 -7.88 -1.92
N SER A 62 -7.97 -8.20 -0.72
CA SER A 62 -7.32 -9.18 0.16
C SER A 62 -7.47 -10.61 -0.37
N ILE A 63 -8.64 -10.96 -0.92
CA ILE A 63 -8.98 -12.33 -1.34
C ILE A 63 -8.54 -12.61 -2.77
N GLN A 64 -8.95 -11.79 -3.72
CA GLN A 64 -8.76 -12.08 -5.15
C GLN A 64 -7.33 -11.86 -5.63
N ARG A 65 -6.57 -10.97 -4.98
CA ARG A 65 -5.24 -10.58 -5.43
C ARG A 65 -4.11 -11.05 -4.52
N ALA A 66 -4.42 -11.81 -3.47
CA ALA A 66 -3.48 -12.33 -2.48
C ALA A 66 -2.44 -11.27 -2.05
N HIS A 67 -2.90 -10.03 -1.86
CA HIS A 67 -2.03 -8.90 -1.59
C HIS A 67 -1.44 -9.01 -0.18
N THR A 68 -0.21 -8.48 -0.02
CA THR A 68 0.45 -8.44 1.29
C THR A 68 -0.33 -7.54 2.26
N PRO A 69 -0.22 -7.76 3.59
CA PRO A 69 -0.81 -6.87 4.60
C PRO A 69 -0.43 -5.39 4.37
N ASP A 70 0.79 -5.12 3.90
CA ASP A 70 1.25 -3.76 3.59
C ASP A 70 0.46 -3.12 2.44
N THR A 71 0.09 -3.91 1.43
CA THR A 71 -0.73 -3.42 0.32
C THR A 71 -2.12 -3.08 0.82
N LEU A 72 -2.72 -3.96 1.64
CA LEU A 72 -4.03 -3.72 2.26
C LEU A 72 -4.01 -2.47 3.12
N ARG A 73 -2.99 -2.30 3.96
CA ARG A 73 -2.76 -1.10 4.77
C ARG A 73 -2.65 0.14 3.89
N THR A 74 -1.84 0.09 2.84
CA THR A 74 -1.67 1.22 1.90
C THR A 74 -3.00 1.66 1.31
N TYR A 75 -3.81 0.72 0.78
CA TYR A 75 -5.13 1.07 0.24
C TYR A 75 -6.09 1.55 1.31
N ALA A 76 -6.06 0.98 2.52
CA ALA A 76 -6.89 1.45 3.64
C ALA A 76 -6.54 2.90 4.02
N GLU A 77 -5.26 3.25 4.10
CA GLU A 77 -4.81 4.63 4.39
C GLU A 77 -5.18 5.61 3.28
N ILE A 78 -5.15 5.18 2.01
CA ILE A 78 -5.60 6.00 0.88
C ILE A 78 -7.10 6.28 0.99
N LEU A 79 -7.90 5.24 1.21
CA LEU A 79 -9.35 5.37 1.31
C LEU A 79 -9.73 6.18 2.55
N TYR A 80 -9.09 5.94 3.69
CA TYR A 80 -9.34 6.70 4.91
C TYR A 80 -9.17 8.20 4.67
N ASP A 81 -8.02 8.63 4.13
CA ASP A 81 -7.72 10.04 3.86
C ASP A 81 -8.67 10.64 2.80
N TRP A 82 -9.07 9.86 1.80
CA TRP A 82 -10.05 10.30 0.80
C TRP A 82 -11.44 10.49 1.39
N PHE A 83 -11.96 9.49 2.11
CA PHE A 83 -13.28 9.57 2.74
C PHE A 83 -13.34 10.65 3.82
N GLU A 84 -12.26 10.83 4.58
CA GLU A 84 -12.12 11.96 5.51
C GLU A 84 -12.20 13.30 4.76
N THR A 85 -11.51 13.44 3.61
CA THR A 85 -11.58 14.66 2.80
C THR A 85 -12.99 14.93 2.29
N LEU A 86 -13.69 13.91 1.80
CA LEU A 86 -15.08 14.05 1.36
C LEU A 86 -15.99 14.49 2.50
N GLU A 87 -15.84 13.88 3.68
CA GLU A 87 -16.63 14.17 4.86
C GLU A 87 -16.36 15.57 5.44
N GLN A 88 -15.13 16.07 5.34
CA GLN A 88 -14.76 17.44 5.72
C GLN A 88 -15.37 18.50 4.80
N ASN A 89 -15.64 18.15 3.54
CA ASN A 89 -16.27 19.03 2.55
C ASN A 89 -17.78 18.78 2.39
N ASP A 90 -18.36 17.91 3.23
CA ASP A 90 -19.75 17.44 3.16
C ASP A 90 -20.16 16.94 1.75
N ILE A 91 -19.22 16.24 1.09
CA ILE A 91 -19.43 15.63 -0.24
C ILE A 91 -19.78 14.16 -0.05
N ALA A 92 -20.89 13.73 -0.64
CA ALA A 92 -21.24 12.31 -0.65
C ALA A 92 -20.30 11.55 -1.59
N TRP A 93 -19.78 10.40 -1.16
CA TRP A 93 -18.80 9.66 -1.96
C TRP A 93 -19.34 9.22 -3.32
N ASN A 94 -20.64 8.99 -3.45
CA ASN A 94 -21.31 8.62 -4.70
C ASN A 94 -21.53 9.82 -5.65
N SER A 95 -21.41 11.06 -5.17
CA SER A 95 -21.50 12.27 -5.99
C SER A 95 -20.13 12.89 -6.29
N ALA A 96 -19.05 12.32 -5.76
CA ALA A 96 -17.70 12.87 -5.93
C ALA A 96 -17.24 12.83 -7.38
N ASP A 97 -16.62 13.91 -7.83
CA ASP A 97 -16.25 14.11 -9.22
C ASP A 97 -14.76 14.42 -9.43
N ALA A 98 -14.45 14.86 -10.64
CA ALA A 98 -13.11 15.24 -11.05
C ALA A 98 -12.52 16.41 -10.25
N VAL A 99 -13.35 17.40 -9.94
CA VAL A 99 -12.98 18.62 -9.23
C VAL A 99 -12.55 18.27 -7.82
N ASP A 100 -13.31 17.39 -7.16
CA ASP A 100 -13.03 16.92 -5.80
C ASP A 100 -11.69 16.19 -5.73
N LEU A 101 -11.44 15.29 -6.69
CA LEU A 101 -10.18 14.55 -6.76
C LEU A 101 -8.98 15.47 -7.05
N VAL A 102 -9.18 16.51 -7.87
CA VAL A 102 -8.15 17.53 -8.13
C VAL A 102 -7.90 18.38 -6.87
N ALA A 103 -8.94 18.76 -6.14
CA ALA A 103 -8.82 19.49 -4.88
C ALA A 103 -8.05 18.66 -3.84
N TYR A 104 -8.39 17.39 -3.68
CA TYR A 104 -7.67 16.45 -2.81
C TYR A 104 -6.18 16.33 -3.19
N ARG A 105 -5.88 16.20 -4.49
CA ARG A 105 -4.50 16.19 -4.97
C ARG A 105 -3.76 17.49 -4.66
N ASN A 106 -4.38 18.62 -4.94
CA ASN A 106 -3.77 19.94 -4.74
C ASN A 106 -3.53 20.21 -3.25
N ARG A 107 -4.43 19.77 -2.36
CA ARG A 107 -4.25 19.81 -0.89
C ARG A 107 -2.94 19.14 -0.49
N MET A 108 -2.67 17.93 -0.99
CA MET A 108 -1.42 17.20 -0.72
C MET A 108 -0.16 17.85 -1.31
N MET A 109 -0.29 18.73 -2.31
CA MET A 109 0.85 19.51 -2.80
C MET A 109 1.18 20.68 -1.89
N THR A 110 0.16 21.28 -1.27
CA THR A 110 0.30 22.48 -0.44
C THR A 110 0.52 22.20 1.04
N GLN A 111 -0.01 21.08 1.53
CA GLN A 111 -0.02 20.75 2.95
C GLN A 111 0.86 19.52 3.22
N PRO A 112 1.59 19.50 4.36
CA PRO A 112 2.34 18.33 4.77
C PRO A 112 1.40 17.18 5.16
N SER A 113 1.95 15.97 5.17
CA SER A 113 1.24 14.77 5.63
C SER A 113 0.85 14.88 7.10
N SER A 114 -0.42 14.65 7.41
CA SER A 114 -0.94 14.59 8.79
C SER A 114 -0.23 13.54 9.65
N HIS A 115 0.32 12.49 9.01
CA HIS A 115 0.99 11.40 9.72
C HIS A 115 2.48 11.67 9.98
N THR A 116 3.20 12.28 9.03
CA THR A 116 4.65 12.44 9.12
C THR A 116 5.12 13.88 9.30
N GLY A 117 4.23 14.87 9.14
CA GLY A 117 4.55 16.29 9.14
C GLY A 117 5.40 16.75 7.94
N ARG A 118 5.72 15.86 7.00
CA ARG A 118 6.58 16.14 5.85
C ARG A 118 5.75 16.41 4.58
N PRO A 119 6.24 17.23 3.64
CA PRO A 119 5.63 17.37 2.32
C PRO A 119 5.50 16.03 1.60
N TYR A 120 4.41 15.84 0.86
CA TYR A 120 4.21 14.63 0.08
C TYR A 120 5.13 14.59 -1.14
N CYS A 121 5.83 13.48 -1.35
CA CYS A 121 6.48 13.20 -2.62
C CYS A 121 5.43 13.05 -3.73
N THR A 122 5.74 13.50 -4.94
CA THR A 122 4.86 13.36 -6.12
C THR A 122 4.50 11.91 -6.42
N THR A 123 5.37 10.96 -6.07
CA THR A 123 5.13 9.51 -6.09
C THR A 123 3.98 9.10 -5.18
N THR A 124 3.97 9.60 -3.95
CA THR A 124 2.92 9.35 -2.96
C THR A 124 1.60 9.96 -3.40
N ILE A 125 1.60 11.22 -3.87
CA ILE A 125 0.39 11.91 -4.35
C ILE A 125 -0.26 11.13 -5.49
N ASN A 126 0.53 10.75 -6.51
CA ASN A 126 0.02 10.00 -7.64
C ASN A 126 -0.45 8.58 -7.25
N HIS A 127 0.19 7.95 -6.25
CA HIS A 127 -0.26 6.67 -5.72
C HIS A 127 -1.64 6.82 -5.07
N ARG A 128 -1.82 7.82 -4.20
CA ARG A 128 -3.10 8.11 -3.52
C ARG A 128 -4.22 8.36 -4.53
N VAL A 129 -3.99 9.25 -5.50
CA VAL A 129 -4.95 9.54 -6.59
C VAL A 129 -5.34 8.28 -7.35
N ARG A 130 -4.36 7.44 -7.74
CA ARG A 130 -4.64 6.17 -8.44
C ARG A 130 -5.41 5.18 -7.57
N GLY A 131 -5.16 5.14 -6.27
CA GLY A 131 -5.90 4.30 -5.33
C GLY A 131 -7.38 4.66 -5.28
N VAL A 132 -7.70 5.96 -5.20
CA VAL A 132 -9.08 6.46 -5.25
C VAL A 132 -9.78 6.09 -6.56
N LEU A 133 -9.12 6.32 -7.69
CA LEU A 133 -9.70 5.97 -9.00
C LEU A 133 -9.94 4.47 -9.16
N ARG A 134 -9.03 3.63 -8.66
CA ARG A 134 -9.22 2.17 -8.62
C ARG A 134 -10.42 1.77 -7.79
N PHE A 135 -10.70 2.49 -6.70
CA PHE A 135 -11.89 2.28 -5.89
C PHE A 135 -13.17 2.61 -6.64
N TYR A 136 -13.25 3.77 -7.31
CA TYR A 136 -14.45 4.12 -8.11
C TYR A 136 -14.66 3.19 -9.30
N ALA A 137 -13.59 2.82 -10.01
CA ALA A 137 -13.67 1.83 -11.09
C ALA A 137 -14.13 0.46 -10.59
N TRP A 138 -13.70 0.06 -9.38
CA TRP A 138 -14.22 -1.13 -8.73
C TRP A 138 -15.71 -0.97 -8.39
N ALA A 139 -16.11 0.14 -7.78
CA ALA A 139 -17.48 0.37 -7.31
C ALA A 139 -18.50 0.30 -8.46
N VAL A 140 -18.16 0.84 -9.63
CA VAL A 140 -18.99 0.71 -10.84
C VAL A 140 -19.01 -0.73 -11.35
N ARG A 141 -17.84 -1.38 -11.45
CA ARG A 141 -17.74 -2.77 -11.92
C ARG A 141 -18.52 -3.77 -11.05
N THR A 142 -18.61 -3.52 -9.74
CA THR A 142 -19.32 -4.38 -8.78
C THR A 142 -20.73 -3.88 -8.46
N HIS A 143 -21.23 -2.90 -9.23
CA HIS A 143 -22.58 -2.34 -9.11
C HIS A 143 -22.91 -1.68 -7.76
N TRP A 144 -21.89 -1.25 -7.00
CA TRP A 144 -22.08 -0.34 -5.87
C TRP A 144 -22.47 1.07 -6.33
N LEU A 145 -22.06 1.45 -7.55
CA LEU A 145 -22.50 2.63 -8.27
C LEU A 145 -22.96 2.22 -9.66
N SER A 146 -24.02 2.87 -10.16
CA SER A 146 -24.44 2.70 -11.56
C SER A 146 -23.42 3.32 -12.52
N GLU A 147 -22.93 4.50 -12.18
CA GLU A 147 -21.93 5.26 -12.93
C GLU A 147 -21.10 6.13 -11.97
N SER A 148 -19.92 6.55 -12.41
CA SER A 148 -19.10 7.51 -11.69
C SER A 148 -18.19 8.27 -12.65
N PRO A 149 -18.14 9.61 -12.59
CA PRO A 149 -17.19 10.42 -13.39
C PRO A 149 -15.71 10.07 -13.15
N LEU A 150 -15.41 9.34 -12.08
CA LEU A 150 -14.08 8.91 -11.69
C LEU A 150 -13.72 7.49 -12.18
N ALA A 151 -14.73 6.65 -12.49
CA ALA A 151 -14.50 5.27 -12.93
C ALA A 151 -13.89 5.21 -14.33
N ASP A 152 -14.39 6.01 -15.28
CA ASP A 152 -13.90 6.04 -16.67
C ASP A 152 -12.44 6.50 -16.76
N LYS A 153 -12.04 7.33 -15.80
CA LYS A 153 -10.71 7.95 -15.77
C LYS A 153 -9.64 6.97 -15.28
N ALA A 154 -10.00 5.87 -14.62
CA ALA A 154 -9.03 4.88 -14.17
C ALA A 154 -8.20 4.26 -15.32
N GLY A 155 -8.76 4.23 -16.54
CA GLY A 155 -8.09 3.74 -17.77
C GLY A 155 -7.02 4.70 -18.33
N ASP A 156 -7.20 6.02 -18.19
CA ASP A 156 -6.29 7.06 -18.70
C ASP A 156 -4.95 7.12 -17.96
N PHE A 157 -4.85 6.40 -16.84
CA PHE A 157 -3.65 6.26 -16.01
C PHE A 157 -2.87 4.99 -16.28
N GLY A 158 -3.23 4.23 -17.32
CA GLY A 158 -2.33 3.23 -17.87
C GLY A 158 -0.98 3.90 -18.08
N VAL A 159 -0.05 3.67 -17.14
CA VAL A 159 1.37 3.93 -17.34
C VAL A 159 1.60 3.32 -18.71
N ALA A 160 1.94 4.15 -19.69
CA ALA A 160 2.48 3.66 -20.93
C ALA A 160 3.67 2.79 -20.51
N ARG A 161 3.42 1.49 -20.29
CA ARG A 161 4.40 0.46 -20.53
C ARG A 161 4.76 0.79 -21.96
N ARG A 162 5.89 1.47 -22.12
CA ARG A 162 6.58 1.60 -23.38
C ARG A 162 7.01 0.18 -23.74
N HIS A 163 6.05 -0.68 -24.04
CA HIS A 163 6.24 -1.66 -25.07
C HIS A 163 6.48 -0.78 -26.29
N ARG A 164 7.74 -0.70 -26.72
CA ARG A 164 8.10 -0.06 -27.98
C ARG A 164 7.39 -0.86 -29.08
N SER A 165 6.09 -0.59 -29.32
CA SER A 165 5.47 -0.93 -30.58
C SER A 165 5.86 0.19 -31.53
N THR A 166 6.70 -0.16 -32.49
CA THR A 166 7.21 0.68 -33.57
C THR A 166 6.12 1.01 -34.57
N ARG A 167 5.00 1.62 -34.12
CA ARG A 167 4.00 2.25 -34.98
C ARG A 167 3.47 3.50 -34.31
N MET A 168 4.21 4.59 -34.50
CA MET A 168 3.68 5.94 -34.36
C MET A 168 2.47 6.08 -35.27
N ARG A 169 1.26 6.10 -34.69
CA ARG A 169 0.23 7.01 -35.15
C ARG A 169 0.26 8.19 -34.18
N TYR A 170 0.32 9.38 -34.73
CA TYR A 170 0.09 10.62 -34.02
C TYR A 170 -1.25 10.51 -33.28
N ALA A 171 -1.22 10.12 -32.01
CA ALA A 171 -2.31 10.41 -31.09
C ALA A 171 -2.17 11.90 -30.76
N PRO A 172 -3.27 12.68 -30.77
CA PRO A 172 -3.21 14.11 -30.52
C PRO A 172 -2.63 14.32 -29.12
N ASP A 173 -1.51 15.03 -29.10
CA ASP A 173 -0.94 15.69 -27.93
C ASP A 173 -2.03 16.57 -27.29
N GLY A 174 -2.36 16.37 -26.02
CA GLY A 174 -3.26 17.29 -25.33
C GLY A 174 -4.10 16.80 -24.16
N ALA A 175 -4.25 15.50 -23.92
CA ALA A 175 -4.83 15.05 -22.65
C ALA A 175 -3.76 15.16 -21.55
N ARG A 176 -3.49 16.40 -21.11
CA ARG A 176 -2.78 16.65 -19.85
C ARG A 176 -3.49 15.80 -18.82
N ASN A 177 -2.80 14.79 -18.28
CA ASN A 177 -3.40 13.84 -17.36
C ASN A 177 -3.79 14.63 -16.10
N LEU A 178 -5.05 15.10 -16.03
CA LEU A 178 -5.51 16.18 -15.15
C LEU A 178 -5.21 15.89 -13.68
N PHE A 179 -5.03 14.62 -13.34
CA PHE A 179 -4.87 14.12 -11.99
C PHE A 179 -3.43 13.67 -11.65
N VAL A 180 -2.58 13.33 -12.63
CA VAL A 180 -1.21 12.85 -12.35
C VAL A 180 -0.22 13.99 -12.47
N LEU A 181 0.55 14.19 -11.40
CA LEU A 181 1.67 15.10 -11.41
C LEU A 181 2.82 14.50 -12.21
N ARG A 182 3.49 15.32 -13.04
CA ARG A 182 4.67 14.88 -13.78
C ARG A 182 5.75 14.42 -12.81
N GLN A 183 6.20 13.19 -12.96
CA GLN A 183 7.30 12.61 -12.20
C GLN A 183 8.54 12.56 -13.08
N HIS A 184 9.65 13.09 -12.57
CA HIS A 184 10.96 12.85 -13.13
C HIS A 184 11.62 11.79 -12.25
N GLU A 185 11.85 10.60 -12.78
CA GLU A 185 12.59 9.57 -12.05
C GLU A 185 14.08 9.89 -12.25
N PRO A 186 14.80 10.33 -11.20
CA PRO A 186 16.23 10.49 -11.33
C PRO A 186 16.83 9.11 -11.63
N LEU A 187 17.71 9.03 -12.62
CA LEU A 187 18.44 7.79 -12.89
C LEU A 187 19.14 7.35 -11.60
N PRO A 188 18.97 6.08 -11.17
CA PRO A 188 19.65 5.59 -9.99
C PRO A 188 21.16 5.77 -10.21
N ARG A 189 21.83 6.41 -9.25
CA ARG A 189 23.29 6.57 -9.28
C ARG A 189 23.90 5.28 -8.73
N PRO A 190 24.61 4.47 -9.55
CA PRO A 190 25.24 3.26 -9.07
C PRO A 190 26.33 3.60 -8.07
N LEU A 191 26.44 2.78 -7.03
CA LEU A 191 27.48 2.90 -6.01
C LEU A 191 28.82 2.46 -6.63
N VAL A 192 29.83 3.33 -6.58
CA VAL A 192 31.19 3.00 -7.03
C VAL A 192 31.89 2.14 -5.97
N SER A 193 32.84 1.29 -6.36
CA SER A 193 33.56 0.40 -5.45
C SER A 193 34.17 1.10 -4.24
N GLU A 194 34.70 2.31 -4.41
CA GLU A 194 35.24 3.13 -3.30
C GLU A 194 34.14 3.52 -2.29
N GLN A 195 32.99 3.96 -2.80
CA GLN A 195 31.84 4.33 -1.97
C GLN A 195 31.24 3.12 -1.25
N ALA A 196 31.25 1.95 -1.90
CA ALA A 196 30.84 0.70 -1.28
C ALA A 196 31.76 0.34 -0.11
N ARG A 197 33.08 0.49 -0.28
CA ARG A 197 34.05 0.22 0.79
C ARG A 197 33.90 1.19 1.96
N GLU A 198 33.73 2.48 1.67
CA GLU A 198 33.49 3.51 2.69
C GLU A 198 32.20 3.25 3.48
N LEU A 199 31.11 2.89 2.78
CA LEU A 199 29.86 2.48 3.41
C LEU A 199 30.07 1.30 4.36
N LEU A 200 30.71 0.23 3.89
CA LEU A 200 30.94 -0.97 4.70
C LEU A 200 31.86 -0.70 5.91
N ALA A 201 32.86 0.18 5.76
CA ALA A 201 33.74 0.57 6.86
C ALA A 201 33.04 1.41 7.94
N THR A 202 31.94 2.10 7.59
CA THR A 202 31.18 2.96 8.50
C THR A 202 30.11 2.20 9.28
N LEU A 203 29.61 1.09 8.73
CA LEU A 203 28.53 0.31 9.33
C LEU A 203 29.06 -0.56 10.49
N SER A 204 28.33 -0.57 11.61
CA SER A 204 28.60 -1.48 12.72
C SER A 204 27.93 -2.84 12.50
N PRO A 205 28.45 -3.92 13.10
CA PRO A 205 27.75 -5.20 13.13
C PRO A 205 26.35 -5.08 13.75
N PRO A 206 25.32 -5.77 13.21
CA PRO A 206 25.34 -6.69 12.07
C PRO A 206 25.10 -6.00 10.70
N TYR A 207 25.02 -4.67 10.63
CA TYR A 207 24.60 -3.94 9.44
C TYR A 207 25.62 -4.00 8.30
N ASP A 208 26.91 -4.13 8.61
CA ASP A 208 27.97 -4.34 7.62
C ASP A 208 27.78 -5.68 6.88
N LEU A 209 27.50 -6.75 7.63
CA LEU A 209 27.23 -8.09 7.10
C LEU A 209 25.97 -8.08 6.24
N MET A 210 24.90 -7.43 6.73
CA MET A 210 23.68 -7.24 5.96
C MET A 210 23.94 -6.50 4.64
N ALA A 211 24.71 -5.41 4.68
CA ALA A 211 25.06 -4.66 3.48
C ALA A 211 25.90 -5.48 2.48
N ARG A 212 26.86 -6.28 2.96
CA ARG A 212 27.64 -7.21 2.12
C ARG A 212 26.76 -8.25 1.45
N TRP A 213 25.80 -8.83 2.18
CA TRP A 213 24.79 -9.70 1.59
C TRP A 213 24.04 -9.02 0.46
N GLN A 214 23.56 -7.80 0.65
CA GLN A 214 22.82 -7.09 -0.39
C GLN A 214 23.69 -6.73 -1.61
N LEU A 215 24.93 -6.30 -1.40
CA LEU A 215 25.86 -5.93 -2.47
C LEU A 215 26.26 -7.14 -3.33
N CYS A 216 26.52 -8.30 -2.70
CA CYS A 216 26.97 -9.49 -3.40
C CYS A 216 25.82 -10.26 -4.09
N THR A 217 24.63 -10.31 -3.46
CA THR A 217 23.53 -11.17 -3.92
C THR A 217 22.36 -10.41 -4.54
N GLY A 218 22.28 -9.09 -4.36
CA GLY A 218 21.15 -8.27 -4.81
C GLY A 218 19.85 -8.53 -4.03
N LEU A 219 19.93 -9.09 -2.82
CA LEU A 219 18.78 -9.29 -1.94
C LEU A 219 18.11 -7.96 -1.55
N ARG A 220 16.77 -7.92 -1.60
CA ARG A 220 16.03 -6.84 -0.96
C ARG A 220 16.16 -6.97 0.55
N VAL A 221 16.10 -5.85 1.28
CA VAL A 221 16.12 -5.85 2.76
C VAL A 221 15.08 -6.81 3.34
N SER A 222 13.87 -6.82 2.77
CA SER A 222 12.80 -7.73 3.20
C SER A 222 13.06 -9.20 2.93
N GLU A 223 13.87 -9.52 1.91
CA GLU A 223 14.27 -10.89 1.58
C GLU A 223 15.40 -11.33 2.53
N LEU A 224 16.38 -10.45 2.78
CA LEU A 224 17.47 -10.68 3.73
C LEU A 224 16.96 -10.90 5.16
N LEU A 225 16.02 -10.08 5.63
CA LEU A 225 15.44 -10.22 7.00
C LEU A 225 14.61 -11.49 7.19
N ARG A 226 14.33 -12.26 6.13
CA ARG A 226 13.63 -13.55 6.20
C ARG A 226 14.59 -14.73 6.10
N LEU A 227 15.85 -14.49 5.76
CA LEU A 227 16.86 -15.53 5.64
C LEU A 227 17.13 -16.11 7.03
N SER A 228 17.00 -17.43 7.19
CA SER A 228 17.39 -18.13 8.42
C SER A 228 18.64 -18.96 8.21
N VAL A 229 19.31 -19.31 9.32
CA VAL A 229 20.51 -20.17 9.31
C VAL A 229 20.23 -21.52 8.63
N THR A 230 19.01 -22.04 8.76
CA THR A 230 18.55 -23.24 8.06
C THR A 230 18.57 -23.13 6.54
N ASP A 231 18.36 -21.92 6.00
CA ASP A 231 18.37 -21.68 4.55
C ASP A 231 19.81 -21.66 4.00
N ILE A 232 20.78 -21.27 4.84
CA ILE A 232 22.19 -21.13 4.49
C ILE A 232 22.91 -22.49 4.46
N GLY A 233 22.42 -23.47 5.23
CA GLY A 233 22.99 -24.82 5.31
C GLY A 233 24.25 -24.90 6.19
N GLU A 234 24.52 -26.06 6.79
CA GLU A 234 25.57 -26.22 7.81
C GLU A 234 27.00 -26.41 7.27
N GLN A 235 27.20 -26.66 5.98
CA GLN A 235 28.54 -26.95 5.44
C GLN A 235 28.69 -26.53 3.97
N PRO A 236 29.67 -25.67 3.62
CA PRO A 236 30.05 -25.48 2.23
C PRO A 236 30.68 -26.78 1.68
N PRO A 237 30.37 -27.20 0.43
CA PRO A 237 31.16 -28.24 -0.23
C PRO A 237 32.61 -27.74 -0.37
N PRO A 238 33.63 -28.57 -0.08
CA PRO A 238 35.02 -28.14 0.19
C PRO A 238 35.81 -27.57 -1.01
N ALA A 239 35.15 -27.16 -2.10
CA ALA A 239 35.81 -26.63 -3.30
C ALA A 239 35.04 -25.50 -4.03
N ALA A 240 33.85 -25.09 -3.59
CA ALA A 240 33.07 -24.09 -4.31
C ALA A 240 33.31 -22.67 -3.76
N SER A 241 33.74 -21.75 -4.62
CA SER A 241 33.90 -20.32 -4.26
C SER A 241 32.57 -19.61 -3.98
N HIS A 242 31.45 -20.19 -4.44
CA HIS A 242 30.11 -19.64 -4.31
C HIS A 242 29.11 -20.72 -3.90
N HIS A 243 28.14 -20.33 -3.07
CA HIS A 243 27.05 -21.16 -2.58
C HIS A 243 25.71 -20.69 -3.13
N THR A 244 24.83 -21.63 -3.47
CA THR A 244 23.47 -21.32 -3.97
C THR A 244 22.48 -21.53 -2.84
N ILE A 245 21.76 -20.48 -2.49
CA ILE A 245 20.79 -20.46 -1.39
C ILE A 245 19.40 -20.30 -1.96
N GLU A 246 18.50 -21.22 -1.61
CA GLU A 246 17.11 -21.15 -1.99
C GLU A 246 16.36 -20.15 -1.10
N ILE A 247 15.59 -19.25 -1.71
CA ILE A 247 14.85 -18.22 -0.99
C ILE A 247 13.46 -18.00 -1.61
N LEU A 248 12.55 -17.50 -0.78
CA LEU A 248 11.25 -17.02 -1.25
C LEU A 248 11.36 -15.59 -1.78
N ARG A 249 11.14 -15.42 -3.08
CA ARG A 249 11.13 -14.13 -3.77
C ARG A 249 9.75 -13.47 -3.73
N LYS A 250 9.69 -12.21 -4.16
CA LYS A 250 8.44 -11.42 -4.26
C LYS A 250 7.32 -12.22 -4.93
N GLY A 251 6.15 -12.22 -4.27
CA GLY A 251 4.99 -13.00 -4.70
C GLY A 251 4.98 -14.45 -4.22
N ARG A 252 5.79 -14.78 -3.19
CA ARG A 252 5.93 -16.14 -2.63
C ARG A 252 6.39 -17.17 -3.67
N LYS A 253 7.23 -16.73 -4.63
CA LYS A 253 7.79 -17.63 -5.65
C LYS A 253 9.13 -18.16 -5.15
N PRO A 254 9.41 -19.47 -5.27
CA PRO A 254 10.74 -19.98 -5.00
C PRO A 254 11.74 -19.38 -6.00
N GLY A 255 12.95 -19.14 -5.53
CA GLY A 255 14.07 -18.68 -6.34
C GLY A 255 15.37 -18.96 -5.61
N TYR A 256 16.48 -18.51 -6.16
CA TYR A 256 17.79 -18.71 -5.56
C TYR A 256 18.64 -17.45 -5.65
N VAL A 257 19.65 -17.37 -4.79
CA VAL A 257 20.74 -16.40 -4.85
C VAL A 257 22.07 -17.12 -4.76
N VAL A 258 23.10 -16.53 -5.36
CA VAL A 258 24.47 -17.05 -5.31
C VAL A 258 25.28 -16.12 -4.42
N ALA A 259 25.86 -16.65 -3.36
CA ALA A 259 26.64 -15.90 -2.37
C ALA A 259 28.09 -16.44 -2.31
N PRO A 260 29.11 -15.60 -2.07
CA PRO A 260 30.47 -16.06 -1.83
C PRO A 260 30.56 -16.96 -0.59
N ALA A 261 31.40 -18.01 -0.63
CA ALA A 261 31.58 -18.91 0.52
C ALA A 261 32.05 -18.17 1.79
N SER A 262 32.96 -17.20 1.65
CA SER A 262 33.42 -16.38 2.78
C SER A 262 32.29 -15.62 3.48
N LEU A 263 31.26 -15.22 2.73
CA LEU A 263 30.12 -14.51 3.29
C LEU A 263 29.18 -15.44 4.06
N VAL A 264 29.08 -16.69 3.62
CA VAL A 264 28.33 -17.76 4.29
C VAL A 264 29.04 -18.17 5.59
N ASP A 265 30.36 -18.32 5.55
CA ASP A 265 31.17 -18.69 6.71
C ASP A 265 31.09 -17.64 7.83
N GLU A 266 31.06 -16.35 7.50
CA GLU A 266 30.92 -15.28 8.49
C GLU A 266 29.52 -15.16 9.12
N THR A 267 28.51 -15.81 8.53
CA THR A 267 27.14 -15.86 9.08
C THR A 267 26.88 -17.05 10.01
N ASN A 268 27.73 -18.09 9.96
CA ASN A 268 27.64 -19.29 10.80
C ASN A 268 28.47 -19.15 12.08
#